data_AF-A0A2C6CY12-F1
#
_entry.id   AF-A0A2C6CY12-F1
#
_cell.length_a   1.000
_cell.length_b   1.000
_cell.length_c   1.000
_cell.angle_alpha   90.00
_cell.angle_beta   90.00
_cell.angle_gamma   90.00
#
_symmetry.space_group_name_H-M   'P 1'
#
loop_
_entity.id
_entity.type
_entity.pdbx_description
1 polymer ?
#
loop_
_entity_poly.entity_id
_entity_poly.type
_entity_poly.pdbx_seq_one_letter_code
_entity_poly.pdbx_strand_id
1 'polypeptide(L)'
;MLFPPFIFVIFTIVALSLWFYRSSKADASLWMYATYAGAFGLVITHYASFTSFDEKLPLVIRDFLLIGVAGFLQSLAVAKRIKIWHAMAGIALVYGLVYLLPFEAEPTSADDSADPATLKSAQNTPIGTFSKPDPEGEYLIEKRENVTEAELQAWAEDNGYQSSKAFMMHDENATELDDFYVLNVPEAGAPTLALIEKSQMVDWVEDNETVAVDLNFANAKTTAVERPLTNDPEVDKQWAMNALEMQEYYDLLRQLKPAKKIKIAILDTGIDAGHEDIEDNYFSTQTKYDNDPRGHGTHCAGIAAGVTDNGVGIASPAGNNGLVEITSIKVLSAGGAGTQKTIIQGMLEAVDSGVDVISMSLGGYSNSSRQRAYNQAVSYARRNNVIVVAAAGNSNREATGFSPANAAGAICVSAIDELSLRAPFSNRVGKIKMAIAAPGVAIHSTFPNNRYKSQSGTSMACPFVAGLIAVLKSQQPELTTDEIYKILYQTGKVTSEEAQLGRIVQPAAALRAVID
;
A
#
# COMPACT_ATOMS: atom_id res chain seq x y z
N MET A 1 -15.39 18.91 -7.81
CA MET A 1 -14.01 19.45 -7.78
C MET A 1 -13.98 20.51 -6.69
N LEU A 2 -13.39 20.22 -5.52
CA LEU A 2 -13.20 21.22 -4.46
C LEU A 2 -12.00 22.11 -4.83
N PHE A 3 -12.13 23.42 -4.68
CA PHE A 3 -11.01 24.34 -4.89
C PHE A 3 -9.87 24.06 -3.89
N PRO A 4 -8.60 24.25 -4.28
CA PRO A 4 -7.47 24.12 -3.36
C PRO A 4 -7.62 24.99 -2.09
N PRO A 5 -7.20 24.52 -0.90
CA PRO A 5 -7.36 25.25 0.37
C PRO A 5 -6.76 26.67 0.35
N PHE A 6 -5.66 26.88 -0.38
CA PHE A 6 -5.01 28.19 -0.48
C PHE A 6 -5.92 29.27 -1.10
N ILE A 7 -6.87 28.89 -1.96
CA ILE A 7 -7.84 29.82 -2.55
C ILE A 7 -8.76 30.38 -1.47
N PHE A 8 -9.18 29.54 -0.52
CA PHE A 8 -10.00 29.96 0.61
C PHE A 8 -9.21 30.83 1.60
N VAL A 9 -7.91 30.58 1.79
CA VAL A 9 -7.03 31.47 2.58
C VAL A 9 -6.99 32.88 1.96
N ILE A 10 -6.71 32.97 0.66
CA ILE A 10 -6.64 34.26 -0.07
C ILE A 10 -7.99 34.97 0.00
N PHE A 11 -9.08 34.26 -0.30
CA PHE A 11 -10.42 34.82 -0.26
C PHE A 11 -10.77 35.36 1.14
N THR A 12 -10.45 34.61 2.20
CA THR A 12 -10.70 35.02 3.58
C THR A 12 -9.90 36.26 3.96
N ILE A 13 -8.62 36.32 3.58
CA ILE A 13 -7.76 37.48 3.83
C ILE A 13 -8.28 38.72 3.09
N VAL A 14 -8.71 38.57 1.83
CA VAL A 14 -9.26 39.69 1.03
C VAL A 14 -10.59 40.17 1.63
N ALA A 15 -11.49 39.26 1.99
CA ALA A 15 -12.77 39.61 2.62
C ALA A 15 -12.55 40.33 3.96
N LEU A 16 -11.62 39.84 4.79
CA LEU A 16 -11.26 40.45 6.05
C LEU A 16 -10.63 41.85 5.86
N SER A 17 -9.79 42.00 4.83
CA SER A 17 -9.20 43.30 4.45
C SER A 17 -10.27 44.33 4.11
N LEU A 18 -11.25 43.91 3.29
CA LEU A 18 -12.35 44.76 2.85
C LEU A 18 -13.27 45.10 4.02
N TRP A 19 -13.48 44.17 4.94
CA TRP A 19 -14.20 44.46 6.18
C TRP A 19 -13.53 45.54 7.01
N PHE A 20 -12.22 45.44 7.27
CA PHE A 20 -11.49 46.46 8.04
C PHE A 20 -11.56 47.84 7.38
N TYR A 21 -11.35 47.91 6.06
CA TYR A 21 -11.41 49.16 5.29
C TYR A 21 -12.82 49.78 5.25
N ARG A 22 -13.85 48.94 5.24
CA ARG A 22 -15.25 49.34 5.08
C ARG A 22 -16.06 49.21 6.37
N SER A 23 -15.39 49.06 7.51
CA SER A 23 -16.01 48.85 8.82
C SER A 23 -17.00 49.95 9.24
N SER A 24 -16.87 51.15 8.66
CA SER A 24 -17.78 52.29 8.87
C SER A 24 -18.85 52.46 7.78
N LYS A 25 -18.93 51.54 6.81
CA LYS A 25 -19.89 51.58 5.69
C LYS A 25 -21.05 50.62 5.93
N ALA A 26 -22.18 50.89 5.29
CA ALA A 26 -23.40 50.09 5.43
C ALA A 26 -23.24 48.62 4.98
N ASP A 27 -22.27 48.34 4.12
CA ASP A 27 -21.98 46.99 3.61
C ASP A 27 -20.90 46.25 4.43
N ALA A 28 -20.49 46.75 5.59
CA ALA A 28 -19.51 46.08 6.44
C ALA A 28 -19.92 44.64 6.79
N SER A 29 -21.19 44.41 7.13
CA SER A 29 -21.68 43.07 7.49
C SER A 29 -21.49 42.04 6.37
N LEU A 30 -21.66 42.45 5.10
CA LEU A 30 -21.44 41.58 3.94
C LEU A 30 -20.02 41.03 3.89
N TRP A 31 -19.02 41.87 4.12
CA TRP A 31 -17.61 41.48 4.09
C TRP A 31 -17.23 40.58 5.28
N MET A 32 -17.88 40.76 6.42
CA MET A 32 -17.74 39.84 7.55
C MET A 32 -18.35 38.46 7.22
N TYR A 33 -19.54 38.41 6.61
CA TYR A 33 -20.13 37.15 6.15
C TYR A 33 -19.26 36.45 5.11
N ALA A 34 -18.68 37.20 4.17
CA ALA A 34 -17.71 36.65 3.21
C ALA A 34 -16.47 36.09 3.91
N THR A 35 -15.99 36.74 4.97
CA THR A 35 -14.86 36.24 5.78
C THR A 35 -15.21 34.90 6.44
N TYR A 36 -16.40 34.78 7.04
CA TYR A 36 -16.85 33.52 7.63
C TYR A 36 -17.08 32.41 6.60
N ALA A 37 -17.63 32.74 5.43
CA ALA A 37 -17.79 31.78 4.34
C ALA A 37 -16.43 31.26 3.83
N GLY A 38 -15.43 32.14 3.76
CA GLY A 38 -14.05 31.76 3.43
C GLY A 38 -13.43 30.82 4.46
N ALA A 39 -13.53 31.16 5.74
CA ALA A 39 -13.02 30.34 6.83
C ALA A 39 -13.74 28.97 6.91
N PHE A 40 -15.05 28.95 6.68
CA PHE A 40 -15.83 27.71 6.63
C PHE A 40 -15.45 26.84 5.43
N GLY A 41 -15.28 27.44 4.25
CA GLY A 41 -14.78 26.73 3.07
C GLY A 41 -13.39 26.13 3.30
N LEU A 42 -12.52 26.86 4.00
CA LEU A 42 -11.18 26.39 4.38
C LEU A 42 -11.25 25.15 5.29
N VAL A 43 -12.10 25.17 6.31
CA VAL A 43 -12.33 24.02 7.19
C VAL A 43 -12.91 22.84 6.41
N ILE A 44 -13.88 23.06 5.52
CA ILE A 44 -14.44 22.01 4.68
C ILE A 44 -13.37 21.41 3.76
N THR A 45 -12.53 22.23 3.12
CA THR A 45 -11.49 21.70 2.23
C THR A 45 -10.44 20.87 2.95
N HIS A 46 -10.06 21.25 4.18
CA HIS A 46 -9.18 20.44 5.02
C HIS A 46 -9.90 19.23 5.61
N TYR A 47 -11.20 19.30 5.88
CA TYR A 47 -11.97 18.16 6.35
C TYR A 47 -12.17 17.11 5.26
N ALA A 48 -12.47 17.57 4.04
CA ALA A 48 -12.70 16.76 2.85
C ALA A 48 -11.41 16.19 2.22
N SER A 49 -10.22 16.61 2.66
CA SER A 49 -8.97 15.95 2.24
C SER A 49 -8.85 14.58 2.92
N PHE A 50 -8.39 13.56 2.20
CA PHE A 50 -8.27 12.19 2.73
C PHE A 50 -7.02 11.96 3.61
N THR A 51 -6.47 13.03 4.20
CA THR A 51 -5.28 12.98 5.08
C THR A 51 -5.66 12.76 6.55
N SER A 52 -4.71 12.30 7.37
CA SER A 52 -4.94 12.08 8.81
C SER A 52 -5.15 13.42 9.55
N PHE A 53 -5.79 13.39 10.73
CA PHE A 53 -5.98 14.60 11.53
C PHE A 53 -4.65 15.25 11.93
N ASP A 54 -3.62 14.45 12.19
CA ASP A 54 -2.29 14.91 12.59
C ASP A 54 -1.54 15.63 11.45
N GLU A 55 -1.84 15.31 10.19
CA GLU A 55 -1.34 16.04 9.02
C GLU A 55 -2.17 17.29 8.71
N LYS A 56 -3.49 17.24 8.95
CA LYS A 56 -4.40 18.38 8.76
C LYS A 56 -4.16 19.48 9.79
N LEU A 57 -3.94 19.11 11.04
CA LEU A 57 -3.91 20.05 12.15
C LEU A 57 -2.82 21.14 11.99
N PRO A 58 -1.55 20.82 11.63
CA PRO A 58 -0.53 21.83 11.36
C PRO A 58 -0.89 22.76 10.20
N LEU A 59 -1.49 22.23 9.13
CA LEU A 59 -1.90 23.01 7.96
C LEU A 59 -3.07 23.95 8.27
N VAL A 60 -4.06 23.46 9.02
CA VAL A 60 -5.18 24.25 9.53
C VAL A 60 -4.67 25.34 10.47
N ILE A 61 -3.81 25.00 11.44
CA ILE A 61 -3.20 25.97 12.36
C ILE A 61 -2.42 27.04 11.58
N ARG A 62 -1.59 26.64 10.62
CA ARG A 62 -0.84 27.55 9.74
C ARG A 62 -1.78 28.53 9.02
N ASP A 63 -2.83 28.01 8.40
CA ASP A 63 -3.76 28.82 7.61
C ASP A 63 -4.57 29.79 8.48
N PHE A 64 -5.02 29.38 9.67
CA PHE A 64 -5.67 30.28 10.63
C PHE A 64 -4.69 31.31 11.22
N LEU A 65 -3.42 30.94 11.43
CA LEU A 65 -2.38 31.86 11.87
C LEU A 65 -2.11 32.92 10.80
N LEU A 66 -2.08 32.55 9.51
CA LEU A 66 -1.96 33.50 8.40
C LEU A 66 -3.13 34.49 8.36
N ILE A 67 -4.36 34.01 8.54
CA ILE A 67 -5.55 34.88 8.63
C ILE A 67 -5.46 35.80 9.86
N GLY A 68 -4.99 35.29 10.99
CA GLY A 68 -4.78 36.07 12.21
C GLY A 68 -3.73 37.16 12.07
N VAL A 69 -2.59 36.86 11.45
CA VAL A 69 -1.52 37.84 11.15
C VAL A 69 -2.04 38.91 10.19
N ALA A 70 -2.81 38.52 9.16
CA ALA A 70 -3.43 39.47 8.26
C ALA A 70 -4.40 40.41 8.99
N GLY A 71 -5.28 39.87 9.84
CA GLY A 71 -6.18 40.65 10.67
C GLY A 71 -5.43 41.60 11.63
N PHE A 72 -4.34 41.15 12.24
CA PHE A 72 -3.51 41.97 13.12
C PHE A 72 -2.88 43.15 12.36
N LEU A 73 -2.22 42.89 11.23
CA LEU A 73 -1.58 43.94 10.42
C LEU A 73 -2.62 44.95 9.88
N GLN A 74 -3.80 44.48 9.49
CA GLN A 74 -4.89 45.35 9.06
C GLN A 74 -5.45 46.19 10.21
N SER A 75 -5.56 45.61 11.41
CA SER A 75 -5.99 46.37 12.61
C SER A 75 -5.04 47.52 12.92
N LEU A 76 -3.73 47.33 12.76
CA LEU A 76 -2.72 48.37 12.94
C LEU A 76 -2.83 49.47 11.88
N ALA A 77 -3.15 49.10 10.63
CA ALA A 77 -3.36 50.06 9.56
C ALA A 77 -4.62 50.92 9.77
N VAL A 78 -5.73 50.31 10.20
CA VAL A 78 -6.97 51.02 10.54
C VAL A 78 -6.76 51.94 11.75
N ALA A 79 -6.00 51.50 12.75
CA ALA A 79 -5.61 52.31 13.89
C ALA A 79 -4.56 53.40 13.57
N LYS A 80 -4.19 53.57 12.30
CA LYS A 80 -3.17 54.53 11.80
C LYS A 80 -1.78 54.35 12.44
N ARG A 81 -1.47 53.17 12.97
CA ARG A 81 -0.15 52.83 13.52
C ARG A 81 0.86 52.47 12.43
N ILE A 82 0.40 51.97 11.29
CA ILE A 82 1.19 51.72 10.08
C ILE A 82 0.43 52.19 8.84
N LYS A 83 1.13 52.48 7.72
CA LYS A 83 0.45 52.81 6.45
C LYS A 83 -0.10 51.53 5.82
N ILE A 84 -1.23 51.62 5.12
CA ILE A 84 -1.91 50.46 4.50
C ILE A 84 -1.01 49.64 3.56
N TRP A 85 -0.14 50.31 2.79
CA TRP A 85 0.81 49.63 1.91
C TRP A 85 1.84 48.78 2.67
N HIS A 86 2.20 49.15 3.91
CA HIS A 86 3.08 48.34 4.76
C HIS A 86 2.35 47.11 5.30
N ALA A 87 1.06 47.24 5.62
CA ALA A 87 0.25 46.08 6.00
C ALA A 87 0.10 45.10 4.84
N MET A 88 -0.17 45.58 3.61
CA MET A 88 -0.26 44.72 2.43
C MET A 88 1.07 44.05 2.08
N ALA A 89 2.19 44.80 2.16
CA ALA A 89 3.53 44.24 1.96
C ALA A 89 3.88 43.19 3.02
N GLY A 90 3.52 43.43 4.29
CA GLY A 90 3.72 42.46 5.38
C GLY A 90 2.91 41.19 5.20
N ILE A 91 1.64 41.29 4.78
CA ILE A 91 0.80 40.12 4.49
C ILE A 91 1.38 39.33 3.31
N ALA A 92 1.77 39.99 2.22
CA ALA A 92 2.36 39.34 1.06
C ALA A 92 3.72 38.68 1.38
N LEU A 93 4.53 39.31 2.23
CA LEU A 93 5.81 38.76 2.69
C LEU A 93 5.62 37.51 3.55
N VAL A 94 4.72 37.55 4.55
CA VAL A 94 4.45 36.41 5.43
C VAL A 94 3.83 35.26 4.62
N TYR A 95 2.89 35.56 3.72
CA TYR A 95 2.29 34.56 2.84
C TYR A 95 3.34 33.94 1.90
N GLY A 96 4.18 34.79 1.28
CA GLY A 96 5.28 34.35 0.44
C GLY A 96 6.27 33.46 1.19
N LEU A 97 6.71 33.86 2.39
CA LEU A 97 7.61 33.06 3.21
C LEU A 97 7.00 31.71 3.60
N VAL A 98 5.74 31.67 4.01
CA VAL A 98 5.08 30.43 4.46
C VAL A 98 4.82 29.45 3.31
N TYR A 99 4.65 29.92 2.07
CA TYR A 99 4.43 29.08 0.89
C TYR A 99 5.70 28.85 0.04
N LEU A 100 6.75 29.64 0.22
CA LEU A 100 8.07 29.44 -0.41
C LEU A 100 9.02 28.61 0.47
N LEU A 101 8.81 28.60 1.80
CA LEU A 101 9.47 27.64 2.67
C LEU A 101 8.80 26.28 2.43
N PRO A 102 9.54 25.25 1.96
CA PRO A 102 9.00 23.91 1.95
C PRO A 102 8.63 23.57 3.40
N PHE A 103 7.36 23.27 3.65
CA PHE A 103 6.99 22.50 4.84
C PHE A 103 7.36 21.02 4.57
N GLU A 104 8.57 20.79 4.10
CA GLU A 104 9.25 19.52 4.26
C GLU A 104 9.80 19.60 5.69
N ALA A 105 9.33 18.73 6.56
CA ALA A 105 10.16 18.36 7.68
C ALA A 105 11.43 17.76 7.06
N GLU A 106 12.48 18.57 6.86
CA GLU A 106 13.80 18.04 6.64
C GLU A 106 14.07 17.08 7.81
N PRO A 107 14.34 15.79 7.56
CA PRO A 107 14.92 14.97 8.61
C PRO A 107 16.26 15.63 8.91
N THR A 108 16.36 16.23 10.09
CA THR A 108 17.62 16.73 10.63
C THR A 108 18.68 15.67 10.37
N SER A 109 19.72 16.04 9.62
CA SER A 109 20.92 15.26 9.41
C SER A 109 21.37 14.70 10.75
N ALA A 110 21.14 13.40 10.97
CA ALA A 110 21.69 12.70 12.11
C ALA A 110 23.19 12.63 11.87
N ASP A 111 23.89 13.46 12.63
CA ASP A 111 25.34 13.45 12.80
C ASP A 111 25.84 12.02 13.04
N ASP A 112 27.00 11.69 12.48
CA ASP A 112 27.62 10.36 12.35
C ASP A 112 28.10 9.76 13.70
N SER A 113 27.28 9.81 14.75
CA SER A 113 27.55 9.16 16.03
C SER A 113 26.26 8.62 16.65
N ALA A 114 25.82 7.46 16.15
CA ALA A 114 24.67 6.75 16.70
C ALA A 114 24.97 6.22 18.11
N ASP A 115 24.43 6.88 19.12
CA ASP A 115 24.18 6.33 20.46
C ASP A 115 22.99 5.34 20.38
N PRO A 116 23.12 4.08 20.84
CA PRO A 116 22.04 3.08 20.82
C PRO A 116 20.74 3.48 21.54
N ALA A 117 20.72 4.59 22.27
CA ALA A 117 19.55 5.09 22.99
C ALA A 117 18.56 5.91 22.15
N THR A 118 18.98 6.55 21.04
CA THR A 118 18.11 7.41 20.20
C THR A 118 17.26 6.62 19.19
N LEU A 119 17.53 5.33 18.97
CA LEU A 119 16.67 4.42 18.20
C LEU A 119 15.36 4.04 18.92
N LYS A 120 15.20 4.42 20.19
CA LYS A 120 13.99 4.10 20.98
C LYS A 120 12.88 5.16 20.91
N SER A 121 13.15 6.39 20.46
CA SER A 121 12.15 7.48 20.51
C SER A 121 11.37 7.68 19.21
N ALA A 122 11.81 7.12 18.09
CA ALA A 122 11.02 7.06 16.84
C ALA A 122 9.99 5.89 16.84
N GLN A 123 9.86 5.16 17.95
CA GLN A 123 9.14 3.88 18.05
C GLN A 123 7.64 3.98 18.39
N ASN A 124 7.02 5.16 18.38
CA ASN A 124 5.66 5.33 18.92
C ASN A 124 4.58 5.90 17.98
N THR A 125 4.82 6.01 16.67
CA THR A 125 3.71 6.26 15.74
C THR A 125 3.10 4.92 15.34
N PRO A 126 1.80 4.66 15.59
CA PRO A 126 1.14 3.47 15.09
C PRO A 126 1.09 3.57 13.55
N ILE A 127 1.96 2.83 12.86
CA ILE A 127 1.91 2.67 11.41
C ILE A 127 0.93 1.52 11.11
N GLY A 128 -0.09 1.84 10.33
CA GLY A 128 -1.36 1.11 10.23
C GLY A 128 -2.44 1.80 11.08
N THR A 129 -3.02 2.88 10.55
CA THR A 129 -4.19 3.49 11.18
C THR A 129 -5.36 2.52 11.13
N PHE A 130 -6.10 2.47 12.25
CA PHE A 130 -7.27 1.62 12.48
C PHE A 130 -8.20 1.58 11.26
N SER A 131 -8.51 0.39 10.77
CA SER A 131 -9.64 0.17 9.87
C SER A 131 -10.91 0.55 10.63
N LYS A 132 -11.36 1.80 10.47
CA LYS A 132 -12.76 2.10 10.68
C LYS A 132 -13.53 1.32 9.61
N PRO A 133 -14.71 0.77 9.94
CA PRO A 133 -15.66 0.34 8.93
C PRO A 133 -15.85 1.46 7.91
N ASP A 134 -16.13 1.10 6.66
CA ASP A 134 -16.64 2.05 5.67
C ASP A 134 -17.75 2.91 6.33
N PRO A 135 -17.79 4.24 6.14
CA PRO A 135 -18.90 5.07 6.60
C PRO A 135 -20.31 4.55 6.20
N GLU A 136 -20.42 3.67 5.20
CA GLU A 136 -21.66 2.99 4.77
C GLU A 136 -21.89 1.60 5.43
N GLY A 137 -21.13 1.20 6.45
CA GLY A 137 -21.39 -0.03 7.23
C GLY A 137 -21.46 -1.30 6.37
N GLU A 138 -20.48 -1.51 5.49
CA GLU A 138 -20.46 -2.65 4.58
C GLU A 138 -19.98 -3.95 5.26
N TYR A 139 -20.80 -5.01 5.17
CA TYR A 139 -20.44 -6.36 5.58
C TYR A 139 -20.29 -7.29 4.38
N LEU A 140 -19.38 -8.26 4.47
CA LEU A 140 -19.34 -9.42 3.61
C LEU A 140 -20.09 -10.56 4.30
N ILE A 141 -21.17 -11.03 3.68
CA ILE A 141 -21.98 -12.13 4.19
C ILE A 141 -21.89 -13.33 3.25
N GLU A 142 -21.78 -14.52 3.80
CA GLU A 142 -21.93 -15.77 3.06
C GLU A 142 -23.37 -16.26 3.24
N LYS A 143 -24.11 -16.37 2.15
CA LYS A 143 -25.49 -16.85 2.15
C LYS A 143 -25.52 -18.33 2.51
N ARG A 144 -26.53 -18.79 3.24
CA ARG A 144 -26.73 -20.24 3.42
C ARG A 144 -27.11 -20.93 2.11
N GLU A 145 -26.69 -22.18 1.97
CA GLU A 145 -26.97 -23.01 0.79
C GLU A 145 -28.47 -23.12 0.49
N ASN A 146 -29.31 -23.22 1.53
CA ASN A 146 -30.76 -23.37 1.40
C ASN A 146 -31.53 -22.06 1.26
N VAL A 147 -30.84 -20.92 1.25
CA VAL A 147 -31.44 -19.59 1.09
C VAL A 147 -31.22 -19.14 -0.35
N THR A 148 -32.30 -18.68 -0.99
CA THR A 148 -32.24 -18.10 -2.34
C THR A 148 -31.81 -16.63 -2.28
N GLU A 149 -31.27 -16.12 -3.39
CA GLU A 149 -30.90 -14.71 -3.49
C GLU A 149 -32.10 -13.78 -3.24
N ALA A 150 -33.28 -14.15 -3.74
CA ALA A 150 -34.52 -13.37 -3.54
C ALA A 150 -34.95 -13.33 -2.07
N GLU A 151 -34.80 -14.43 -1.32
CA GLU A 151 -35.07 -14.45 0.12
C GLU A 151 -34.08 -13.58 0.90
N LEU A 152 -32.80 -13.60 0.53
CA LEU A 152 -31.79 -12.75 1.15
C LEU A 152 -32.03 -11.26 0.86
N GLN A 153 -32.39 -10.91 -0.37
CA GLN A 153 -32.74 -9.53 -0.75
C GLN A 153 -33.98 -9.05 -0.01
N ALA A 154 -35.06 -9.85 0.03
CA ALA A 154 -36.26 -9.51 0.77
C ALA A 154 -35.97 -9.29 2.27
N TRP A 155 -35.18 -10.17 2.88
CA TRP A 155 -34.75 -10.00 4.27
C TRP A 155 -33.94 -8.72 4.48
N ALA A 156 -33.01 -8.41 3.58
CA ALA A 156 -32.21 -7.19 3.66
C ALA A 156 -33.12 -5.95 3.58
N GLU A 157 -34.03 -5.90 2.61
CA GLU A 157 -34.98 -4.81 2.43
C GLU A 157 -35.92 -4.64 3.64
N ASP A 158 -36.44 -5.73 4.19
CA ASP A 158 -37.30 -5.73 5.39
C ASP A 158 -36.60 -5.13 6.62
N ASN A 159 -35.27 -5.17 6.66
CA ASN A 159 -34.44 -4.60 7.72
C ASN A 159 -33.82 -3.24 7.34
N GLY A 160 -34.15 -2.69 6.17
CA GLY A 160 -33.63 -1.42 5.69
C GLY A 160 -32.19 -1.47 5.16
N TYR A 161 -31.73 -2.66 4.78
CA TYR A 161 -30.41 -2.92 4.19
C TYR A 161 -30.51 -3.09 2.67
N GLN A 162 -29.37 -3.05 1.99
CA GLN A 162 -29.26 -3.45 0.59
C GLN A 162 -28.26 -4.58 0.46
N SER A 163 -28.61 -5.64 -0.26
CA SER A 163 -27.68 -6.73 -0.56
C SER A 163 -27.38 -6.81 -2.06
N SER A 164 -26.14 -7.15 -2.39
CA SER A 164 -25.70 -7.37 -3.77
C SER A 164 -24.58 -8.41 -3.80
N LYS A 165 -24.41 -9.13 -4.91
CA LYS A 165 -23.35 -10.13 -5.04
C LYS A 165 -21.98 -9.47 -4.80
N ALA A 166 -21.14 -10.08 -3.96
CA ALA A 166 -19.85 -9.50 -3.60
C ALA A 166 -18.81 -9.68 -4.68
N PHE A 167 -18.81 -10.86 -5.30
CA PHE A 167 -17.78 -11.29 -6.23
C PHE A 167 -18.37 -11.77 -7.55
N MET A 168 -17.70 -11.42 -8.64
CA MET A 168 -17.97 -11.89 -9.99
C MET A 168 -16.82 -12.81 -10.41
N MET A 169 -17.17 -13.99 -10.94
CA MET A 169 -16.21 -15.06 -11.25
C MET A 169 -16.53 -15.65 -12.62
N HIS A 170 -15.52 -16.16 -13.32
CA HIS A 170 -15.75 -16.84 -14.60
C HIS A 170 -16.42 -18.22 -14.44
N ASP A 171 -16.09 -18.98 -13.40
CA ASP A 171 -16.71 -20.27 -13.07
C ASP A 171 -17.26 -20.26 -11.64
N GLU A 172 -18.58 -20.16 -11.53
CA GLU A 172 -19.29 -20.12 -10.24
C GLU A 172 -19.20 -21.45 -9.48
N ASN A 173 -19.05 -22.58 -10.17
CA ASN A 173 -18.94 -23.89 -9.51
C ASN A 173 -17.54 -24.15 -8.94
N ALA A 174 -16.57 -23.29 -9.27
CA ALA A 174 -15.20 -23.50 -8.87
C ALA A 174 -14.97 -23.09 -7.42
N THR A 175 -15.80 -22.28 -6.77
CA THR A 175 -15.57 -21.85 -5.38
C THR A 175 -16.85 -21.32 -4.75
N GLU A 176 -16.97 -21.41 -3.42
CA GLU A 176 -18.10 -20.88 -2.63
C GLU A 176 -18.14 -19.34 -2.54
N LEU A 177 -17.29 -18.63 -3.30
CA LEU A 177 -17.25 -17.16 -3.25
C LEU A 177 -18.41 -16.53 -4.03
N ASP A 178 -19.13 -17.29 -4.85
CA ASP A 178 -20.38 -16.87 -5.47
C ASP A 178 -21.52 -16.73 -4.45
N ASP A 179 -21.45 -17.43 -3.32
CA ASP A 179 -22.39 -17.29 -2.20
C ASP A 179 -22.12 -16.06 -1.31
N PHE A 180 -21.06 -15.29 -1.59
CA PHE A 180 -20.77 -14.05 -0.87
C PHE A 180 -21.53 -12.85 -1.44
N TYR A 181 -22.13 -12.08 -0.54
CA TYR A 181 -22.85 -10.84 -0.82
C TYR A 181 -22.28 -9.70 0.03
N VAL A 182 -22.34 -8.49 -0.51
CA VAL A 182 -22.17 -7.27 0.27
C VAL A 182 -23.52 -6.89 0.84
N LEU A 183 -23.55 -6.64 2.15
CA LEU A 183 -24.70 -6.08 2.84
C LEU A 183 -24.37 -4.63 3.26
N ASN A 184 -25.01 -3.67 2.61
CA ASN A 184 -24.89 -2.25 2.93
C ASN A 184 -25.91 -1.88 4.00
N VAL A 185 -25.42 -1.31 5.11
CA VAL A 185 -26.25 -1.00 6.26
C VAL A 185 -26.17 0.49 6.61
N PRO A 186 -27.30 1.21 6.71
CA PRO A 186 -27.29 2.61 7.12
C PRO A 186 -26.56 2.83 8.46
N GLU A 187 -25.67 3.83 8.51
CA GLU A 187 -24.84 4.15 9.69
C GLU A 187 -25.68 4.34 10.98
N ALA A 188 -26.90 4.87 10.83
CA ALA A 188 -27.86 4.99 11.91
C ALA A 188 -28.56 3.64 12.21
N GLY A 189 -28.07 2.93 13.24
CA GLY A 189 -28.71 1.70 13.72
C GLY A 189 -28.14 0.40 13.15
N ALA A 190 -26.90 0.43 12.64
CA ALA A 190 -26.21 -0.77 12.15
C ALA A 190 -26.30 -1.93 13.18
N PRO A 191 -26.78 -3.11 12.76
CA PRO A 191 -26.87 -4.27 13.62
C PRO A 191 -25.45 -4.72 13.96
N THR A 192 -25.28 -5.34 15.11
CA THR A 192 -24.02 -6.04 15.39
C THR A 192 -23.90 -7.24 14.45
N LEU A 193 -22.66 -7.65 14.12
CA LEU A 193 -22.39 -8.89 13.37
C LEU A 193 -23.19 -10.07 13.95
N ALA A 194 -23.28 -10.17 15.28
CA ALA A 194 -24.01 -11.20 16.00
C ALA A 194 -25.54 -11.20 15.77
N LEU A 195 -26.14 -10.09 15.33
CA LEU A 195 -27.54 -10.05 14.92
C LEU A 195 -27.72 -10.58 13.49
N ILE A 196 -26.80 -10.24 12.59
CA ILE A 196 -26.79 -10.75 11.21
C ILE A 196 -26.59 -12.27 11.22
N GLU A 197 -25.64 -12.80 12.01
CA GLU A 197 -25.41 -14.25 12.17
C GLU A 197 -26.66 -15.02 12.64
N LYS A 198 -27.53 -14.37 13.43
CA LYS A 198 -28.75 -14.98 13.97
C LYS A 198 -29.94 -14.94 13.01
N SER A 199 -29.84 -14.23 11.89
CA SER A 199 -30.94 -14.00 10.93
C SER A 199 -31.47 -15.27 10.25
N GLN A 200 -30.79 -16.40 10.41
CA GLN A 200 -30.97 -17.63 9.65
C GLN A 200 -30.68 -17.53 8.14
N MET A 201 -30.33 -16.34 7.63
CA MET A 201 -30.07 -16.10 6.20
C MET A 201 -28.62 -16.38 5.81
N VAL A 202 -27.69 -16.17 6.75
CA VAL A 202 -26.25 -16.22 6.49
C VAL A 202 -25.60 -17.41 7.21
N ASP A 203 -24.61 -18.03 6.59
CA ASP A 203 -23.70 -18.99 7.23
C ASP A 203 -22.57 -18.24 7.95
N TRP A 204 -22.15 -17.10 7.38
CA TRP A 204 -21.05 -16.30 7.89
C TRP A 204 -21.26 -14.81 7.64
N VAL A 205 -20.63 -13.98 8.47
CA VAL A 205 -20.51 -12.54 8.24
C VAL A 205 -19.16 -12.05 8.74
N GLU A 206 -18.53 -11.17 7.96
CA GLU A 206 -17.33 -10.44 8.34
C GLU A 206 -17.41 -8.98 7.88
N ASP A 207 -16.60 -8.14 8.52
CA ASP A 207 -16.49 -6.73 8.13
C ASP A 207 -15.86 -6.64 6.72
N ASN A 208 -16.31 -5.72 5.86
CA ASN A 208 -15.55 -5.40 4.64
C ASN A 208 -14.36 -4.50 5.02
N GLU A 209 -13.28 -5.11 5.51
CA GLU A 209 -12.17 -4.37 6.12
C GLU A 209 -11.48 -3.44 5.11
N THR A 210 -11.19 -2.20 5.51
CA THR A 210 -10.36 -1.28 4.71
C THR A 210 -8.88 -1.57 4.95
N VAL A 211 -8.13 -1.66 3.86
CA VAL A 211 -6.69 -1.85 3.81
C VAL A 211 -6.06 -0.62 3.16
N ALA A 212 -4.97 -0.12 3.74
CA ALA A 212 -4.24 1.01 3.20
C ALA A 212 -2.73 0.77 3.21
N VAL A 213 -2.04 1.35 2.22
CA VAL A 213 -0.57 1.32 2.10
C VAL A 213 0.04 2.71 2.27
N ASP A 214 1.05 2.76 3.12
CA ASP A 214 1.84 3.96 3.39
C ASP A 214 3.17 3.89 2.65
N LEU A 215 3.61 5.03 2.10
CA LEU A 215 4.92 5.15 1.46
C LEU A 215 5.96 5.49 2.53
N ASN A 216 6.77 4.52 2.91
CA ASN A 216 7.83 4.71 3.89
C ASN A 216 9.17 4.91 3.19
N PHE A 217 9.42 6.14 2.73
CA PHE A 217 10.67 6.48 2.04
C PHE A 217 11.87 6.37 2.98
N ALA A 218 12.95 5.82 2.46
CA ALA A 218 14.23 5.70 3.15
C ALA A 218 15.35 6.22 2.24
N ASN A 219 16.49 6.53 2.83
CA ASN A 219 17.72 6.74 2.07
C ASN A 219 18.21 5.40 1.52
N ALA A 220 18.70 5.41 0.28
CA ALA A 220 19.33 4.24 -0.30
C ALA A 220 20.56 3.84 0.54
N LYS A 221 20.74 2.54 0.75
CA LYS A 221 21.96 2.00 1.35
C LYS A 221 22.87 1.55 0.23
N THR A 222 23.95 2.29 0.02
CA THR A 222 24.97 1.94 -0.97
C THR A 222 25.88 0.86 -0.43
N THR A 223 26.12 -0.17 -1.22
CA THR A 223 27.14 -1.18 -0.92
C THR A 223 28.32 -1.02 -1.87
N ALA A 224 29.55 -1.05 -1.33
CA ALA A 224 30.74 -1.07 -2.16
C ALA A 224 30.79 -2.40 -2.92
N VAL A 225 30.71 -2.34 -4.25
CA VAL A 225 30.80 -3.53 -5.10
C VAL A 225 32.14 -3.50 -5.84
N GLU A 226 33.01 -4.48 -5.59
CA GLU A 226 34.32 -4.56 -6.27
C GLU A 226 34.21 -4.86 -7.77
N ARG A 227 33.09 -5.47 -8.20
CA ARG A 227 32.71 -5.70 -9.60
C ARG A 227 31.19 -5.63 -9.74
N PRO A 228 30.65 -4.91 -10.73
CA PRO A 228 29.20 -4.77 -10.88
C PRO A 228 28.57 -6.15 -11.19
N LEU A 229 27.56 -6.53 -10.39
CA LEU A 229 26.81 -7.80 -10.50
C LEU A 229 26.10 -7.93 -11.86
N THR A 230 25.61 -6.80 -12.34
CA THR A 230 24.84 -6.59 -13.57
C THR A 230 25.33 -5.30 -14.23
N ASN A 231 24.93 -5.00 -15.46
CA ASN A 231 25.27 -3.74 -16.13
C ASN A 231 24.37 -2.54 -15.72
N ASP A 232 23.47 -2.75 -14.75
CA ASP A 232 22.45 -1.76 -14.36
C ASP A 232 23.05 -0.67 -13.44
N PRO A 233 22.81 0.62 -13.72
CA PRO A 233 23.51 1.73 -13.08
C PRO A 233 23.15 1.97 -11.61
N GLU A 234 21.99 1.50 -11.13
CA GLU A 234 21.53 1.72 -9.75
C GLU A 234 21.72 0.49 -8.85
N VAL A 235 22.41 -0.56 -9.33
CA VAL A 235 22.60 -1.82 -8.57
C VAL A 235 23.40 -1.61 -7.28
N ASP A 236 24.26 -0.59 -7.23
CA ASP A 236 25.06 -0.23 -6.05
C ASP A 236 24.20 0.26 -4.87
N LYS A 237 23.00 0.77 -5.14
CA LYS A 237 21.97 1.18 -4.16
C LYS A 237 21.11 0.01 -3.68
N GLN A 238 21.29 -1.20 -4.24
CA GLN A 238 20.54 -2.40 -3.90
C GLN A 238 21.36 -3.34 -3.00
N TRP A 239 21.58 -2.95 -1.74
CA TRP A 239 22.32 -3.77 -0.76
C TRP A 239 21.84 -5.23 -0.67
N ALA A 240 20.55 -5.47 -0.92
CA ALA A 240 19.91 -6.78 -0.92
C ALA A 240 20.61 -7.78 -1.87
N MET A 241 21.19 -7.29 -2.96
CA MET A 241 21.88 -8.14 -3.93
C MET A 241 23.12 -8.82 -3.32
N ASN A 242 23.87 -8.08 -2.50
CA ASN A 242 25.02 -8.61 -1.79
C ASN A 242 24.61 -9.49 -0.61
N ALA A 243 23.60 -9.07 0.16
CA ALA A 243 23.13 -9.83 1.32
C ALA A 243 22.55 -11.21 0.97
N LEU A 244 22.03 -11.37 -0.25
CA LEU A 244 21.49 -12.62 -0.77
C LEU A 244 22.44 -13.36 -1.73
N GLU A 245 23.70 -12.91 -1.84
CA GLU A 245 24.73 -13.53 -2.67
C GLU A 245 24.30 -13.71 -4.14
N MET A 246 23.63 -12.70 -4.71
CA MET A 246 22.95 -12.77 -6.01
C MET A 246 23.87 -13.01 -7.21
N GLN A 247 25.19 -12.87 -7.06
CA GLN A 247 26.15 -13.18 -8.14
C GLN A 247 25.97 -14.61 -8.65
N GLU A 248 25.93 -15.57 -7.73
CA GLU A 248 25.77 -16.99 -8.08
C GLU A 248 24.41 -17.25 -8.72
N TYR A 249 23.37 -16.57 -8.22
CA TYR A 249 22.03 -16.67 -8.78
C TYR A 249 21.99 -16.17 -10.23
N TYR A 250 22.58 -15.01 -10.52
CA TYR A 250 22.62 -14.46 -11.89
C TYR A 250 23.48 -15.32 -12.83
N ASP A 251 24.57 -15.91 -12.35
CA ASP A 251 25.39 -16.82 -13.14
C ASP A 251 24.63 -18.08 -13.57
N LEU A 252 23.75 -18.60 -12.69
CA LEU A 252 22.80 -19.66 -13.05
C LEU A 252 21.73 -19.13 -14.01
N LEU A 253 21.10 -18.00 -13.68
CA LEU A 253 19.96 -17.43 -14.41
C LEU A 253 20.29 -17.19 -15.89
N ARG A 254 21.50 -16.68 -16.18
CA ARG A 254 22.00 -16.41 -17.55
C ARG A 254 22.04 -17.65 -18.45
N GLN A 255 22.09 -18.85 -17.86
CA GLN A 255 22.19 -20.11 -18.60
C GLN A 255 20.81 -20.75 -18.85
N LEU A 256 19.76 -20.23 -18.20
CA LEU A 256 18.44 -20.84 -18.24
C LEU A 256 17.62 -20.41 -19.45
N LYS A 257 16.75 -21.34 -19.87
CA LYS A 257 15.64 -21.07 -20.80
C LYS A 257 14.35 -21.45 -20.07
N PRO A 258 13.27 -20.66 -20.21
CA PRO A 258 12.02 -20.99 -19.54
C PRO A 258 11.38 -22.24 -20.17
N ALA A 259 10.90 -23.16 -19.34
CA ALA A 259 9.94 -24.19 -19.76
C ALA A 259 8.55 -23.57 -20.00
N LYS A 260 8.18 -22.58 -19.18
CA LYS A 260 7.01 -21.71 -19.35
C LYS A 260 7.38 -20.30 -18.92
N LYS A 261 6.87 -19.30 -19.64
CA LYS A 261 6.93 -17.90 -19.21
C LYS A 261 5.88 -17.67 -18.12
N ILE A 262 6.32 -17.29 -16.93
CA ILE A 262 5.47 -17.22 -15.74
C ILE A 262 4.92 -15.82 -15.54
N LYS A 263 3.62 -15.72 -15.28
CA LYS A 263 2.93 -14.43 -15.12
C LYS A 263 2.74 -14.08 -13.65
N ILE A 264 3.16 -12.88 -13.26
CA ILE A 264 2.96 -12.31 -11.92
C ILE A 264 1.88 -11.23 -11.99
N ALA A 265 0.86 -11.31 -11.14
CA ALA A 265 -0.03 -10.19 -10.86
C ALA A 265 0.43 -9.44 -9.60
N ILE A 266 0.65 -8.13 -9.72
CA ILE A 266 0.81 -7.23 -8.59
C ILE A 266 -0.56 -6.64 -8.23
N LEU A 267 -1.11 -7.06 -7.09
CA LEU A 267 -2.36 -6.53 -6.56
C LEU A 267 -2.03 -5.37 -5.63
N ASP A 268 -2.12 -4.15 -6.17
CA ASP A 268 -1.64 -2.95 -5.49
C ASP A 268 -2.35 -1.68 -6.01
N THR A 269 -1.64 -0.56 -6.00
CA THR A 269 -2.06 0.80 -6.40
C THR A 269 -1.99 1.06 -7.91
N GLY A 270 -1.61 0.05 -8.69
CA GLY A 270 -1.36 0.14 -10.13
C GLY A 270 0.11 -0.09 -10.46
N ILE A 271 0.46 -0.12 -11.75
CA ILE A 271 1.87 -0.07 -12.21
C ILE A 271 1.97 1.00 -13.29
N ASP A 272 3.02 1.80 -13.26
CA ASP A 272 3.43 2.63 -14.40
C ASP A 272 3.95 1.73 -15.53
N ALA A 273 3.06 1.32 -16.44
CA ALA A 273 3.37 0.34 -17.49
C ALA A 273 4.44 0.81 -18.49
N GLY A 274 4.62 2.13 -18.63
CA GLY A 274 5.63 2.73 -19.51
C GLY A 274 6.95 3.01 -18.81
N HIS A 275 7.18 2.46 -17.61
CA HIS A 275 8.44 2.63 -16.92
C HIS A 275 9.56 1.91 -17.68
N GLU A 276 10.65 2.62 -17.99
CA GLU A 276 11.77 2.13 -18.84
C GLU A 276 12.38 0.80 -18.39
N ASP A 277 12.32 0.54 -17.09
CA ASP A 277 12.87 -0.65 -16.43
C ASP A 277 11.83 -1.74 -16.10
N ILE A 278 10.61 -1.61 -16.63
CA ILE A 278 9.50 -2.56 -16.43
C ILE A 278 8.86 -2.95 -17.76
N GLU A 279 8.79 -2.02 -18.73
CA GLU A 279 7.97 -2.15 -19.94
C GLU A 279 8.23 -3.44 -20.74
N ASP A 280 9.47 -3.91 -20.83
CA ASP A 280 9.83 -5.13 -21.56
C ASP A 280 9.28 -6.42 -20.91
N ASN A 281 9.08 -6.40 -19.59
CA ASN A 281 8.48 -7.51 -18.84
C ASN A 281 6.96 -7.31 -18.62
N TYR A 282 6.40 -6.16 -18.98
CA TYR A 282 5.01 -5.82 -18.67
C TYR A 282 4.02 -6.32 -19.73
N PHE A 283 2.88 -6.83 -19.27
CA PHE A 283 1.71 -7.02 -20.12
C PHE A 283 0.47 -6.43 -19.44
N SER A 284 -0.38 -5.76 -20.22
CA SER A 284 -1.62 -5.17 -19.72
C SER A 284 -2.74 -6.20 -19.73
N THR A 285 -3.37 -6.44 -18.58
CA THR A 285 -4.67 -7.11 -18.51
C THR A 285 -5.81 -6.12 -18.78
N GLN A 286 -5.73 -4.93 -18.20
CA GLN A 286 -6.67 -3.83 -18.42
C GLN A 286 -5.96 -2.48 -18.30
N THR A 287 -6.10 -1.61 -19.30
CA THR A 287 -5.45 -0.29 -19.37
C THR A 287 -5.74 0.63 -18.17
N LYS A 288 -6.80 0.36 -17.39
CA LYS A 288 -7.13 1.12 -16.18
C LYS A 288 -6.16 0.84 -15.01
N TYR A 289 -5.42 -0.27 -15.06
CA TYR A 289 -4.45 -0.69 -14.04
C TYR A 289 -3.02 -0.20 -14.35
N ASP A 290 -2.76 0.14 -15.60
CA ASP A 290 -1.47 0.57 -16.17
C ASP A 290 -1.07 2.01 -15.77
N ASN A 291 -1.66 2.54 -14.70
CA ASN A 291 -1.25 3.79 -14.08
C ASN A 291 -1.09 3.61 -12.56
N ASP A 292 -0.07 4.26 -12.03
CA ASP A 292 0.17 4.28 -10.59
C ASP A 292 0.46 5.71 -10.09
N PRO A 293 -0.57 6.49 -9.74
CA PRO A 293 -0.38 7.83 -9.19
C PRO A 293 0.20 7.80 -7.77
N ARG A 294 0.19 6.66 -7.07
CA ARG A 294 0.69 6.53 -5.69
C ARG A 294 2.16 6.13 -5.68
N GLY A 295 2.55 5.19 -6.55
CA GLY A 295 3.92 4.72 -6.76
C GLY A 295 4.31 3.48 -5.96
N HIS A 296 3.41 2.93 -5.14
CA HIS A 296 3.71 1.75 -4.33
C HIS A 296 3.75 0.48 -5.21
N GLY A 297 2.77 0.31 -6.10
CA GLY A 297 2.68 -0.87 -6.95
C GLY A 297 3.78 -0.91 -8.02
N THR A 298 4.15 0.24 -8.57
CA THR A 298 5.32 0.37 -9.48
C THR A 298 6.60 -0.06 -8.78
N HIS A 299 6.79 0.38 -7.52
CA HIS A 299 7.96 0.00 -6.71
C HIS A 299 8.02 -1.51 -6.47
N CYS A 300 6.89 -2.12 -6.10
CA CYS A 300 6.78 -3.57 -5.97
C CYS A 300 7.04 -4.30 -7.30
N ALA A 301 6.57 -3.76 -8.43
CA ALA A 301 6.77 -4.36 -9.73
C ALA A 301 8.25 -4.40 -10.14
N GLY A 302 9.00 -3.33 -9.89
CA GLY A 302 10.46 -3.32 -10.12
C GLY A 302 11.19 -4.37 -9.26
N ILE A 303 10.80 -4.55 -8.00
CA ILE A 303 11.43 -5.55 -7.12
C ILE A 303 11.16 -6.97 -7.64
N ALA A 304 9.95 -7.24 -8.13
CA ALA A 304 9.57 -8.56 -8.61
C ALA A 304 10.16 -8.88 -10.00
N ALA A 305 10.11 -7.92 -10.92
CA ALA A 305 10.37 -8.17 -12.33
C ALA A 305 10.97 -6.98 -13.12
N GLY A 306 11.72 -6.08 -12.46
CA GLY A 306 12.58 -5.11 -13.15
C GLY A 306 13.56 -5.80 -14.11
N VAL A 307 13.88 -5.16 -15.24
CA VAL A 307 14.59 -5.81 -16.35
C VAL A 307 16.10 -5.75 -16.11
N THR A 308 16.66 -6.77 -15.47
CA THR A 308 18.10 -6.85 -15.17
C THR A 308 18.97 -6.90 -16.42
N ASP A 309 20.18 -6.33 -16.38
CA ASP A 309 21.17 -6.35 -17.46
C ASP A 309 20.72 -5.58 -18.74
N ASN A 310 19.78 -4.63 -18.64
CA ASN A 310 19.33 -3.76 -19.75
C ASN A 310 20.12 -2.44 -19.86
N GLY A 311 20.99 -2.15 -18.89
CA GLY A 311 21.80 -0.93 -18.83
C GLY A 311 21.07 0.29 -18.26
N VAL A 312 19.93 0.07 -17.61
CA VAL A 312 19.06 1.10 -17.03
C VAL A 312 18.64 0.65 -15.62
N GLY A 313 18.44 1.61 -14.72
CA GLY A 313 17.82 1.33 -13.43
C GLY A 313 18.45 0.21 -12.59
N ILE A 314 17.61 -0.73 -12.19
CA ILE A 314 17.85 -1.71 -11.12
C ILE A 314 17.91 -3.14 -11.64
N ALA A 315 18.41 -4.05 -10.81
CA ALA A 315 18.26 -5.49 -11.03
C ALA A 315 17.10 -6.08 -10.22
N SER A 316 16.53 -7.18 -10.70
CA SER A 316 15.50 -7.97 -10.01
C SER A 316 15.76 -9.48 -10.12
N PRO A 317 15.06 -10.33 -9.33
CA PRO A 317 15.12 -11.78 -9.49
C PRO A 317 14.74 -12.26 -10.91
N ALA A 318 13.86 -11.57 -11.63
CA ALA A 318 13.34 -12.04 -12.92
C ALA A 318 14.41 -12.15 -14.03
N GLY A 319 15.48 -11.36 -13.94
CA GLY A 319 16.48 -11.29 -15.00
C GLY A 319 15.93 -10.67 -16.29
N ASN A 320 16.54 -11.04 -17.43
CA ASN A 320 16.15 -10.59 -18.77
C ASN A 320 16.14 -11.74 -19.81
N ASN A 321 15.87 -12.97 -19.36
CA ASN A 321 15.84 -14.15 -20.22
C ASN A 321 14.41 -14.56 -20.64
N GLY A 322 13.45 -13.63 -20.52
CA GLY A 322 12.04 -13.88 -20.84
C GLY A 322 11.38 -14.94 -19.95
N LEU A 323 11.85 -15.10 -18.72
CA LEU A 323 11.36 -16.10 -17.76
C LEU A 323 10.01 -15.70 -17.15
N VAL A 324 9.81 -14.39 -16.97
CA VAL A 324 8.72 -13.81 -16.20
C VAL A 324 8.06 -12.70 -17.01
N GLU A 325 6.76 -12.53 -16.82
CA GLU A 325 5.96 -11.39 -17.25
C GLU A 325 5.19 -10.86 -16.04
N ILE A 326 4.96 -9.55 -15.99
CA ILE A 326 4.26 -8.90 -14.87
C ILE A 326 3.06 -8.10 -15.38
N THR A 327 1.96 -8.14 -14.63
CA THR A 327 0.76 -7.32 -14.85
C THR A 327 0.34 -6.62 -13.57
N SER A 328 -0.44 -5.56 -13.73
CA SER A 328 -1.09 -4.86 -12.62
C SER A 328 -2.55 -5.29 -12.49
N ILE A 329 -2.99 -5.50 -11.25
CA ILE A 329 -4.42 -5.51 -10.91
C ILE A 329 -4.62 -4.50 -9.78
N LYS A 330 -5.22 -3.37 -10.12
CA LYS A 330 -5.36 -2.25 -9.19
C LYS A 330 -6.50 -2.50 -8.23
N VAL A 331 -6.17 -2.86 -7.00
CA VAL A 331 -7.12 -3.10 -5.90
C VAL A 331 -7.07 -1.99 -4.85
N LEU A 332 -6.08 -1.11 -4.92
CA LEU A 332 -5.93 0.09 -4.09
C LEU A 332 -6.09 1.34 -4.95
N SER A 333 -6.86 2.30 -4.45
CA SER A 333 -7.09 3.59 -5.10
C SER A 333 -5.83 4.45 -5.15
N ALA A 334 -5.91 5.61 -5.83
CA ALA A 334 -4.82 6.59 -5.85
C ALA A 334 -4.41 7.10 -4.45
N GLY A 335 -5.31 6.99 -3.46
CA GLY A 335 -5.02 7.29 -2.06
C GLY A 335 -4.26 6.18 -1.33
N GLY A 336 -4.00 5.04 -1.98
CA GLY A 336 -3.36 3.88 -1.36
C GLY A 336 -4.30 2.99 -0.56
N ALA A 337 -5.62 3.20 -0.62
CA ALA A 337 -6.60 2.43 0.15
C ALA A 337 -7.56 1.64 -0.75
N GLY A 338 -7.99 0.47 -0.28
CA GLY A 338 -8.99 -0.40 -0.88
C GLY A 338 -9.71 -1.22 0.18
N THR A 339 -10.73 -1.98 -0.22
CA THR A 339 -11.50 -2.81 0.71
C THR A 339 -11.18 -4.29 0.52
N GLN A 340 -11.47 -5.10 1.53
CA GLN A 340 -11.35 -6.55 1.45
C GLN A 340 -12.09 -7.10 0.23
N LYS A 341 -13.30 -6.61 -0.06
CA LYS A 341 -14.04 -6.92 -1.27
C LYS A 341 -13.23 -6.65 -2.54
N THR A 342 -12.68 -5.44 -2.71
CA THR A 342 -11.96 -5.09 -3.94
C THR A 342 -10.68 -5.89 -4.10
N ILE A 343 -10.00 -6.21 -2.98
CA ILE A 343 -8.79 -7.04 -2.99
C ILE A 343 -9.13 -8.48 -3.39
N ILE A 344 -10.15 -9.09 -2.79
CA ILE A 344 -10.56 -10.46 -3.10
C ILE A 344 -11.05 -10.55 -4.56
N GLN A 345 -11.86 -9.59 -5.02
CA GLN A 345 -12.25 -9.53 -6.43
C GLN A 345 -11.03 -9.46 -7.37
N GLY A 346 -10.00 -8.70 -7.00
CA GLY A 346 -8.74 -8.65 -7.75
C GLY A 346 -7.97 -9.97 -7.74
N MET A 347 -8.02 -10.74 -6.64
CA MET A 347 -7.43 -12.09 -6.58
C MET A 347 -8.12 -13.03 -7.57
N LEU A 348 -9.45 -12.99 -7.62
CA LEU A 348 -10.23 -13.78 -8.56
C LEU A 348 -9.93 -13.39 -10.01
N GLU A 349 -9.91 -12.08 -10.29
CA GLU A 349 -9.56 -11.56 -11.61
C GLU A 349 -8.14 -12.00 -12.04
N ALA A 350 -7.19 -12.05 -11.11
CA ALA A 350 -5.83 -12.50 -11.38
C ALA A 350 -5.79 -13.97 -11.82
N VAL A 351 -6.46 -14.83 -11.05
CA VAL A 351 -6.56 -16.27 -11.35
C VAL A 351 -7.25 -16.48 -12.69
N ASP A 352 -8.37 -15.80 -12.93
CA ASP A 352 -9.15 -15.89 -14.17
C ASP A 352 -8.37 -15.33 -15.39
N SER A 353 -7.42 -14.42 -15.17
CA SER A 353 -6.49 -13.92 -16.19
C SER A 353 -5.33 -14.89 -16.49
N GLY A 354 -5.28 -16.04 -15.82
CA GLY A 354 -4.28 -17.08 -16.04
C GLY A 354 -2.88 -16.70 -15.55
N VAL A 355 -2.78 -15.92 -14.48
CA VAL A 355 -1.48 -15.67 -13.82
C VAL A 355 -1.05 -16.87 -12.98
N ASP A 356 0.23 -16.98 -12.71
CA ASP A 356 0.82 -18.09 -11.95
C ASP A 356 1.19 -17.70 -10.52
N VAL A 357 1.44 -16.41 -10.28
CA VAL A 357 1.82 -15.85 -8.98
C VAL A 357 1.06 -14.55 -8.73
N ILE A 358 0.51 -14.40 -7.53
CA ILE A 358 -0.14 -13.19 -7.03
C ILE A 358 0.73 -12.62 -5.91
N SER A 359 1.18 -11.37 -6.06
CA SER A 359 1.90 -10.63 -5.02
C SER A 359 1.00 -9.57 -4.41
N MET A 360 0.84 -9.62 -3.08
CA MET A 360 0.01 -8.71 -2.31
C MET A 360 0.84 -8.02 -1.24
N SER A 361 1.37 -6.85 -1.58
CA SER A 361 2.12 -5.97 -0.69
C SER A 361 1.22 -5.10 0.18
N LEU A 362 0.13 -5.68 0.65
CA LEU A 362 -0.96 -5.03 1.36
C LEU A 362 -1.45 -5.93 2.50
N GLY A 363 -2.14 -5.33 3.46
CA GLY A 363 -2.79 -6.08 4.52
C GLY A 363 -3.37 -5.18 5.60
N GLY A 364 -4.44 -5.66 6.22
CA GLY A 364 -5.16 -4.97 7.30
C GLY A 364 -5.19 -5.82 8.56
N TYR A 365 -5.48 -5.18 9.70
CA TYR A 365 -5.70 -5.91 10.94
C TYR A 365 -6.98 -6.73 10.83
N SER A 366 -6.84 -8.04 10.93
CA SER A 366 -7.93 -9.01 10.82
C SER A 366 -7.74 -10.12 11.84
N ASN A 367 -8.69 -11.05 11.97
CA ASN A 367 -8.52 -12.19 12.87
C ASN A 367 -9.11 -13.47 12.28
N SER A 368 -8.83 -14.60 12.92
CA SER A 368 -9.24 -15.93 12.45
C SER A 368 -10.76 -16.08 12.26
N SER A 369 -11.57 -15.25 12.92
CA SER A 369 -13.03 -15.22 12.77
C SER A 369 -13.52 -14.20 11.75
N ARG A 370 -12.65 -13.59 10.93
CA ARG A 370 -13.02 -12.55 9.94
C ARG A 370 -12.18 -12.62 8.65
N GLN A 371 -11.70 -13.82 8.30
CA GLN A 371 -10.83 -14.04 7.14
C GLN A 371 -11.35 -15.14 6.20
N ARG A 372 -12.65 -15.48 6.28
CA ARG A 372 -13.21 -16.63 5.55
C ARG A 372 -13.14 -16.41 4.05
N ALA A 373 -13.49 -15.20 3.59
CA ALA A 373 -13.45 -14.86 2.18
C ALA A 373 -12.01 -14.89 1.64
N TYR A 374 -11.02 -14.39 2.40
CA TYR A 374 -9.61 -14.50 2.02
C TYR A 374 -9.11 -15.94 1.95
N ASN A 375 -9.50 -16.80 2.91
CA ASN A 375 -9.14 -18.22 2.89
C ASN A 375 -9.71 -18.93 1.66
N GLN A 376 -10.98 -18.66 1.30
CA GLN A 376 -11.59 -19.22 0.10
C GLN A 376 -10.91 -18.69 -1.18
N ALA A 377 -10.56 -17.39 -1.24
CA ALA A 377 -9.85 -16.82 -2.39
C ALA A 377 -8.45 -17.42 -2.59
N VAL A 378 -7.70 -17.63 -1.50
CA VAL A 378 -6.42 -18.34 -1.54
C VAL A 378 -6.61 -19.80 -1.94
N SER A 379 -7.66 -20.47 -1.45
CA SER A 379 -8.01 -21.85 -1.86
C SER A 379 -8.31 -21.92 -3.36
N TYR A 380 -9.06 -20.96 -3.90
CA TYR A 380 -9.35 -20.85 -5.33
C TYR A 380 -8.08 -20.68 -6.17
N ALA A 381 -7.18 -19.78 -5.76
CA ALA A 381 -5.88 -19.60 -6.41
C ALA A 381 -5.07 -20.90 -6.40
N ARG A 382 -4.98 -21.57 -5.25
CA ARG A 382 -4.25 -22.85 -5.12
C ARG A 382 -4.82 -23.97 -5.99
N ARG A 383 -6.15 -24.07 -6.12
CA ARG A 383 -6.80 -25.07 -6.98
C ARG A 383 -6.52 -24.85 -8.47
N ASN A 384 -6.18 -23.62 -8.85
CA ASN A 384 -5.72 -23.24 -10.19
C ASN A 384 -4.18 -23.20 -10.31
N ASN A 385 -3.44 -23.77 -9.36
CA ASN A 385 -1.98 -23.75 -9.29
C ASN A 385 -1.33 -22.35 -9.28
N VAL A 386 -2.09 -21.36 -8.79
CA VAL A 386 -1.64 -19.97 -8.60
C VAL A 386 -1.13 -19.78 -7.18
N ILE A 387 0.10 -19.27 -7.06
CA ILE A 387 0.76 -19.07 -5.76
C ILE A 387 0.48 -17.66 -5.24
N VAL A 388 -0.06 -17.57 -4.04
CA VAL A 388 -0.35 -16.29 -3.37
C VAL A 388 0.77 -15.96 -2.38
N VAL A 389 1.38 -14.78 -2.54
CA VAL A 389 2.42 -14.24 -1.65
C VAL A 389 1.91 -12.97 -1.01
N ALA A 390 1.97 -12.87 0.32
CA ALA A 390 1.42 -11.75 1.08
C ALA A 390 2.44 -11.17 2.08
N ALA A 391 2.47 -9.84 2.20
CA ALA A 391 3.32 -9.15 3.18
C ALA A 391 2.83 -9.39 4.61
N ALA A 392 3.74 -9.63 5.56
CA ALA A 392 3.38 -9.93 6.96
C ALA A 392 2.75 -8.74 7.72
N GLY A 393 2.99 -7.51 7.27
CA GLY A 393 2.56 -6.26 7.91
C GLY A 393 3.66 -5.57 8.73
N ASN A 394 3.46 -4.30 9.04
CA ASN A 394 4.51 -3.38 9.52
C ASN A 394 4.26 -2.82 10.93
N SER A 395 3.61 -3.59 11.80
CA SER A 395 3.18 -3.12 13.14
C SER A 395 3.90 -3.79 14.32
N ASN A 396 4.95 -4.58 14.06
CA ASN A 396 5.67 -5.38 15.06
C ASN A 396 4.74 -6.25 15.94
N ARG A 397 3.69 -6.81 15.33
CA ARG A 397 2.66 -7.65 15.96
C ARG A 397 2.70 -9.06 15.41
N GLU A 398 1.88 -9.95 15.97
CA GLU A 398 1.71 -11.29 15.39
C GLU A 398 1.02 -11.18 14.03
N ALA A 399 1.64 -11.74 12.98
CA ALA A 399 1.08 -11.74 11.63
C ALA A 399 -0.25 -12.51 11.53
N THR A 400 -0.56 -13.38 12.50
CA THR A 400 -1.87 -14.07 12.59
C THR A 400 -3.04 -13.10 12.74
N GLY A 401 -2.79 -11.86 13.18
CA GLY A 401 -3.78 -10.79 13.27
C GLY A 401 -3.85 -9.89 12.03
N PHE A 402 -3.34 -10.35 10.88
CA PHE A 402 -3.31 -9.54 9.66
C PHE A 402 -3.69 -10.38 8.44
N SER A 403 -4.66 -9.91 7.66
CA SER A 403 -5.07 -10.55 6.40
C SER A 403 -4.65 -9.68 5.22
N PRO A 404 -4.26 -10.27 4.08
CA PRO A 404 -4.29 -11.70 3.76
C PRO A 404 -3.08 -12.52 4.28
N ALA A 405 -2.16 -11.93 5.05
CA ALA A 405 -0.95 -12.59 5.53
C ALA A 405 -1.18 -13.88 6.33
N ASN A 406 -2.32 -13.98 7.03
CA ASN A 406 -2.75 -15.13 7.82
C ASN A 406 -3.67 -16.11 7.06
N ALA A 407 -3.91 -15.88 5.77
CA ALA A 407 -4.78 -16.73 4.97
C ALA A 407 -4.12 -18.11 4.75
N ALA A 408 -4.88 -19.18 4.99
CA ALA A 408 -4.35 -20.53 4.94
C ALA A 408 -3.90 -20.90 3.52
N GLY A 409 -2.60 -21.15 3.35
CA GLY A 409 -2.02 -21.54 2.06
C GLY A 409 -1.41 -20.39 1.26
N ALA A 410 -1.42 -19.15 1.78
CA ALA A 410 -0.59 -18.08 1.25
C ALA A 410 0.82 -18.16 1.86
N ILE A 411 1.83 -17.74 1.09
CA ILE A 411 3.20 -17.58 1.58
C ILE A 411 3.33 -16.17 2.20
N CYS A 412 3.51 -16.13 3.51
CA CYS A 412 3.67 -14.90 4.29
C CYS A 412 5.14 -14.47 4.34
N VAL A 413 5.41 -13.21 4.02
CA VAL A 413 6.78 -12.69 3.89
C VAL A 413 7.06 -11.61 4.94
N SER A 414 8.03 -11.88 5.81
CA SER A 414 8.57 -10.93 6.78
C SER A 414 9.78 -10.16 6.18
N ALA A 415 10.15 -9.05 6.82
CA ALA A 415 11.23 -8.18 6.35
C ALA A 415 12.49 -8.31 7.20
N ILE A 416 13.65 -8.35 6.53
CA ILE A 416 14.97 -8.18 7.14
C ILE A 416 15.64 -6.86 6.73
N ASP A 417 16.61 -6.45 7.54
CA ASP A 417 17.57 -5.41 7.24
C ASP A 417 18.89 -5.96 6.66
N GLU A 418 19.84 -5.07 6.39
CA GLU A 418 21.17 -5.36 5.84
C GLU A 418 22.05 -6.24 6.73
N LEU A 419 21.74 -6.30 8.02
CA LEU A 419 22.43 -7.15 8.98
C LEU A 419 21.79 -8.55 9.05
N SER A 420 20.83 -8.85 8.17
CA SER A 420 20.02 -10.07 8.19
C SER A 420 19.21 -10.24 9.49
N LEU A 421 18.90 -9.14 10.18
CA LEU A 421 18.05 -9.12 11.37
C LEU A 421 16.63 -8.78 10.98
N ARG A 422 15.65 -9.21 11.79
CA ARG A 422 14.25 -8.86 11.58
C ARG A 422 14.09 -7.34 11.68
N ALA A 423 13.51 -6.74 10.64
CA ALA A 423 13.21 -5.32 10.65
C ALA A 423 12.31 -4.99 11.86
N PRO A 424 12.58 -3.92 12.63
CA PRO A 424 11.82 -3.63 13.85
C PRO A 424 10.31 -3.49 13.65
N PHE A 425 9.88 -3.02 12.47
CA PHE A 425 8.47 -2.90 12.12
C PHE A 425 7.83 -4.22 11.65
N SER A 426 8.61 -5.21 11.19
CA SER A 426 8.07 -6.43 10.58
C SER A 426 7.22 -7.19 11.58
N ASN A 427 6.00 -7.56 11.20
CA ASN A 427 5.21 -8.48 12.01
C ASN A 427 5.94 -9.83 12.17
N ARG A 428 5.70 -10.48 13.31
CA ARG A 428 6.28 -11.75 13.71
C ARG A 428 5.47 -12.89 13.11
N VAL A 429 6.15 -13.79 12.41
CA VAL A 429 5.53 -14.83 11.59
C VAL A 429 5.63 -16.24 12.18
N GLY A 430 6.14 -16.38 13.41
CA GLY A 430 6.35 -17.68 14.07
C GLY A 430 5.13 -18.58 14.23
N LYS A 431 3.92 -18.02 14.10
CA LYS A 431 2.64 -18.75 14.16
C LYS A 431 1.99 -18.92 12.78
N ILE A 432 2.64 -18.45 11.72
CA ILE A 432 2.19 -18.64 10.35
C ILE A 432 2.83 -19.90 9.79
N LYS A 433 2.02 -20.79 9.21
CA LYS A 433 2.47 -22.10 8.72
C LYS A 433 3.46 -21.99 7.56
N MET A 434 3.23 -21.04 6.65
CA MET A 434 4.05 -20.81 5.46
C MET A 434 4.69 -19.44 5.52
N ALA A 435 5.74 -19.32 6.33
CA ALA A 435 6.46 -18.08 6.54
C ALA A 435 7.89 -18.14 6.01
N ILE A 436 8.32 -17.08 5.35
CA ILE A 436 9.69 -16.87 4.88
C ILE A 436 10.08 -15.39 5.08
N ALA A 437 11.36 -15.09 4.96
CA ALA A 437 11.88 -13.74 5.10
C ALA A 437 12.65 -13.30 3.86
N ALA A 438 12.54 -12.01 3.53
CA ALA A 438 13.29 -11.38 2.46
C ALA A 438 13.65 -9.92 2.81
N PRO A 439 14.62 -9.29 2.11
CA PRO A 439 15.00 -7.91 2.31
C PRO A 439 13.81 -6.94 2.23
N GLY A 440 13.65 -6.10 3.25
CA GLY A 440 12.53 -5.14 3.31
C GLY A 440 12.87 -3.78 3.89
N VAL A 441 14.13 -3.48 4.20
CA VAL A 441 14.57 -2.17 4.70
C VAL A 441 15.39 -1.44 3.64
N ALA A 442 15.05 -0.18 3.36
CA ALA A 442 15.73 0.68 2.40
C ALA A 442 15.94 0.02 1.02
N ILE A 443 14.90 -0.65 0.52
CA ILE A 443 14.93 -1.36 -0.76
C ILE A 443 14.74 -0.36 -1.89
N HIS A 444 15.77 -0.23 -2.72
CA HIS A 444 15.78 0.64 -3.90
C HIS A 444 15.09 -0.04 -5.07
N SER A 445 14.10 0.63 -5.66
CA SER A 445 13.34 0.12 -6.80
C SER A 445 12.76 1.25 -7.65
N THR A 446 12.12 0.88 -8.76
CA THR A 446 11.38 1.75 -9.68
C THR A 446 10.29 2.56 -8.97
N PHE A 447 9.91 3.67 -9.59
CA PHE A 447 8.90 4.61 -9.09
C PHE A 447 8.34 5.39 -10.28
N PRO A 448 7.05 5.79 -10.29
CA PRO A 448 6.42 6.35 -11.47
C PRO A 448 7.17 7.53 -12.10
N ASN A 449 7.08 7.61 -13.43
CA ASN A 449 7.75 8.55 -14.33
C ASN A 449 9.27 8.32 -14.46
N ASN A 450 9.70 7.07 -14.69
CA ASN A 450 11.11 6.67 -14.83
C ASN A 450 11.99 7.19 -13.69
N ARG A 451 11.51 7.01 -12.45
CA ARG A 451 12.24 7.39 -11.25
C ARG A 451 12.55 6.16 -10.43
N TYR A 452 13.46 6.32 -9.48
CA TYR A 452 13.83 5.27 -8.55
C TYR A 452 13.82 5.82 -7.13
N LYS A 453 13.31 5.03 -6.18
CA LYS A 453 13.19 5.43 -4.77
C LYS A 453 13.46 4.24 -3.86
N SER A 454 13.95 4.54 -2.67
CA SER A 454 14.10 3.54 -1.61
C SER A 454 12.93 3.59 -0.64
N GLN A 455 12.37 2.42 -0.33
CA GLN A 455 11.27 2.27 0.64
C GLN A 455 11.55 1.15 1.64
N SER A 456 10.90 1.20 2.80
CA SER A 456 11.00 0.17 3.83
C SER A 456 9.63 -0.39 4.21
N GLY A 457 9.49 -1.70 4.15
CA GLY A 457 8.28 -2.42 4.52
C GLY A 457 8.36 -3.90 4.17
N THR A 458 7.51 -4.71 4.81
CA THR A 458 7.22 -6.08 4.34
C THR A 458 6.65 -6.09 2.92
N SER A 459 6.06 -4.97 2.49
CA SER A 459 5.66 -4.66 1.11
C SER A 459 6.81 -4.68 0.09
N MET A 460 8.07 -4.50 0.51
CA MET A 460 9.23 -4.62 -0.38
C MET A 460 9.82 -6.03 -0.36
N ALA A 461 9.66 -6.76 0.76
CA ALA A 461 10.10 -8.15 0.88
C ALA A 461 9.18 -9.11 0.07
N CYS A 462 7.86 -8.87 0.11
CA CYS A 462 6.86 -9.67 -0.58
C CYS A 462 7.10 -9.82 -2.10
N PRO A 463 7.30 -8.76 -2.90
CA PRO A 463 7.50 -8.86 -4.34
C PRO A 463 8.82 -9.53 -4.71
N PHE A 464 9.86 -9.42 -3.86
CA PHE A 464 11.11 -10.14 -4.09
C PHE A 464 10.89 -11.66 -4.09
N VAL A 465 10.13 -12.16 -3.09
CA VAL A 465 9.77 -13.58 -3.01
C VAL A 465 8.87 -13.97 -4.18
N ALA A 466 7.90 -13.14 -4.58
CA ALA A 466 7.06 -13.42 -5.74
C ALA A 466 7.86 -13.54 -7.04
N GLY A 467 8.81 -12.63 -7.29
CA GLY A 467 9.73 -12.68 -8.42
C GLY A 467 10.59 -13.95 -8.42
N LEU A 468 11.18 -14.30 -7.27
CA LEU A 468 11.94 -15.54 -7.13
C LEU A 468 11.08 -16.77 -7.42
N ILE A 469 9.88 -16.86 -6.85
CA ILE A 469 8.94 -17.96 -7.10
C ILE A 469 8.61 -18.08 -8.58
N ALA A 470 8.40 -16.96 -9.28
CA ALA A 470 8.11 -16.97 -10.70
C ALA A 470 9.26 -17.55 -11.51
N VAL A 471 10.51 -17.23 -11.17
CA VAL A 471 11.69 -17.84 -11.81
C VAL A 471 11.75 -19.34 -11.53
N LEU A 472 11.49 -19.80 -10.31
CA LEU A 472 11.45 -21.23 -9.99
C LEU A 472 10.38 -21.96 -10.82
N LYS A 473 9.14 -21.42 -10.86
CA LYS A 473 8.07 -21.97 -11.70
C LYS A 473 8.39 -21.92 -13.19
N SER A 474 9.22 -20.98 -13.65
CA SER A 474 9.58 -20.90 -15.08
C SER A 474 10.34 -22.12 -15.55
N GLN A 475 11.04 -22.80 -14.63
CA GLN A 475 11.79 -24.03 -14.88
C GLN A 475 10.92 -25.26 -14.65
N GLN A 476 10.07 -25.25 -13.61
CA GLN A 476 9.10 -26.32 -13.33
C GLN A 476 7.69 -25.74 -13.10
N PRO A 477 6.87 -25.60 -14.16
CA PRO A 477 5.58 -24.88 -14.10
C PRO A 477 4.54 -25.52 -13.19
N GLU A 478 4.62 -26.84 -13.01
CA GLU A 478 3.68 -27.63 -12.21
C GLU A 478 3.90 -27.50 -10.70
N LEU A 479 5.01 -26.88 -10.25
CA LEU A 479 5.29 -26.74 -8.83
C LEU A 479 4.14 -26.02 -8.10
N THR A 480 3.61 -26.72 -7.10
CA THR A 480 2.52 -26.23 -6.25
C THR A 480 3.04 -25.30 -5.15
N THR A 481 2.13 -24.57 -4.50
CA THR A 481 2.48 -23.70 -3.35
C THR A 481 3.23 -24.45 -2.24
N ASP A 482 2.83 -25.69 -1.94
CA ASP A 482 3.46 -26.47 -0.87
C ASP A 482 4.88 -26.90 -1.24
N GLU A 483 5.12 -27.25 -2.52
CA GLU A 483 6.44 -27.64 -3.03
C GLU A 483 7.38 -26.45 -3.10
N ILE A 484 6.91 -25.31 -3.63
CA ILE A 484 7.67 -24.05 -3.65
C ILE A 484 8.03 -23.62 -2.22
N TYR A 485 7.06 -23.62 -1.30
CA TYR A 485 7.33 -23.26 0.09
C TYR A 485 8.36 -24.21 0.71
N LYS A 486 8.25 -25.51 0.46
CA LYS A 486 9.21 -26.50 0.93
C LYS A 486 10.62 -26.23 0.39
N ILE A 487 10.77 -25.91 -0.90
CA ILE A 487 12.07 -25.56 -1.50
C ILE A 487 12.65 -24.32 -0.80
N LEU A 488 11.89 -23.23 -0.73
CA LEU A 488 12.32 -21.98 -0.09
C LEU A 488 12.69 -22.18 1.38
N TYR A 489 11.93 -23.00 2.11
CA TYR A 489 12.19 -23.30 3.51
C TYR A 489 13.44 -24.18 3.69
N GLN A 490 13.63 -25.20 2.85
CA GLN A 490 14.76 -26.11 2.94
C GLN A 490 16.09 -25.45 2.57
N THR A 491 16.09 -24.56 1.58
CA THR A 491 17.30 -23.84 1.15
C THR A 491 17.52 -22.53 1.90
N GLY A 492 16.50 -22.03 2.58
CA GLY A 492 16.56 -20.76 3.31
C GLY A 492 17.57 -20.76 4.47
N LYS A 493 18.23 -19.62 4.66
CA LYS A 493 19.21 -19.38 5.72
C LYS A 493 18.49 -19.27 7.07
N VAL A 494 18.95 -20.09 8.02
CA VAL A 494 18.51 -20.05 9.42
C VAL A 494 19.24 -18.93 10.15
N THR A 495 18.51 -18.15 10.95
CA THR A 495 19.07 -17.10 11.81
C THR A 495 18.70 -17.34 13.27
N SER A 496 19.32 -16.59 14.19
CA SER A 496 18.94 -16.62 15.61
C SER A 496 17.50 -16.16 15.88
N GLU A 497 16.85 -15.51 14.90
CA GLU A 497 15.47 -15.01 15.00
C GLU A 497 14.47 -15.84 14.18
N GLU A 498 14.84 -17.02 13.67
CA GLU A 498 13.99 -17.88 12.82
C GLU A 498 12.57 -18.04 13.39
N ALA A 499 12.43 -18.22 14.71
CA ALA A 499 11.14 -18.41 15.37
C ALA A 499 10.18 -17.21 15.24
N GLN A 500 10.67 -16.01 14.95
CA GLN A 500 9.84 -14.81 14.73
C GLN A 500 9.90 -14.29 13.30
N LEU A 501 10.97 -14.61 12.57
CA LEU A 501 11.29 -14.11 11.24
C LEU A 501 10.90 -15.09 10.13
N GLY A 502 10.96 -16.39 10.37
CA GLY A 502 11.10 -17.38 9.29
C GLY A 502 12.53 -17.44 8.76
N ARG A 503 12.76 -18.30 7.77
CA ARG A 503 14.07 -18.43 7.12
C ARG A 503 14.25 -17.40 6.03
N ILE A 504 15.46 -16.88 5.86
CA ILE A 504 15.76 -15.92 4.80
C ILE A 504 15.92 -16.67 3.49
N VAL A 505 15.21 -16.27 2.43
CA VAL A 505 15.33 -16.90 1.10
C VAL A 505 16.78 -16.89 0.62
N GLN A 506 17.18 -17.94 -0.09
CA GLN A 506 18.51 -18.08 -0.71
C GLN A 506 18.31 -18.36 -2.21
N PRO A 507 18.29 -17.32 -3.07
CA PRO A 507 17.88 -17.44 -4.46
C PRO A 507 18.64 -18.50 -5.26
N ALA A 508 19.98 -18.51 -5.18
CA ALA A 508 20.81 -19.46 -5.92
C ALA A 508 20.58 -20.91 -5.47
N ALA A 509 20.51 -21.15 -4.15
CA ALA A 509 20.25 -22.48 -3.59
C ALA A 509 18.83 -22.98 -3.94
N ALA A 510 17.82 -22.10 -3.88
CA ALA A 510 16.45 -22.42 -4.31
C ALA A 510 16.38 -22.77 -5.80
N LEU A 511 17.09 -22.02 -6.65
CA LEU A 511 17.12 -22.27 -8.09
C LEU A 511 17.79 -23.60 -8.42
N ARG A 512 18.93 -23.93 -7.79
CA ARG A 512 19.59 -25.24 -7.93
C ARG A 512 18.67 -26.41 -7.61
N ALA A 513 17.91 -26.30 -6.51
CA ALA A 513 16.96 -27.33 -6.10
C ALA A 513 15.82 -27.59 -7.12
N VAL A 514 15.65 -26.73 -8.13
CA VAL A 514 14.67 -26.86 -9.20
C VAL A 514 15.29 -27.28 -10.54
N ILE A 515 16.56 -26.95 -10.79
CA ILE A 515 17.20 -27.25 -12.08
C ILE A 515 18.08 -28.50 -12.06
N ASP A 516 18.51 -28.95 -10.88
CA ASP A 516 19.24 -30.21 -10.65
C ASP A 516 18.25 -31.40 -10.57
#